data_AF-A0A1H0FUC2-F1
#
_entry.id   AF-A0A1H0FUC2-F1
#
_cell.length_a   1.000
_cell.length_b   1.000
_cell.length_c   1.000
_cell.angle_alpha   90.00
_cell.angle_beta   90.00
_cell.angle_gamma   90.00
#
_symmetry.space_group_name_H-M   'P 1'
#
loop_
_entity.id
_entity.type
_entity.pdbx_description
1 polymer ?
#
loop_
_entity_poly.entity_id
_entity_poly.type
_entity_poly.pdbx_seq_one_letter_code
_entity_poly.pdbx_strand_id
1 'polypeptide(L)' 'MSNREHFSSKIGLILAAAGSAIGLGAIWKFPYIAGTNGGSVFVILFILCTLLIGLPILLAEFIIEKVKQMQ' A
#
# COMPACT_ATOMS: atom_id res chain seq x y z
N MET A 1 5.08 19.19 -31.73
CA MET A 1 4.20 19.18 -30.53
C MET A 1 4.39 17.85 -29.81
N SER A 2 5.05 17.87 -28.65
CA SER A 2 5.26 16.66 -27.83
C SER A 2 3.92 16.19 -27.29
N ASN A 3 3.43 15.08 -27.86
CA ASN A 3 2.33 14.32 -27.30
C ASN A 3 2.86 13.72 -26.00
N ARG A 4 2.58 14.39 -24.87
CA ARG A 4 2.79 13.79 -23.56
C ARG A 4 1.83 12.62 -23.50
N GLU A 5 2.37 11.41 -23.61
CA GLU A 5 1.70 10.14 -23.42
C GLU A 5 0.86 10.21 -22.15
N HIS A 6 -0.38 10.70 -22.28
CA HIS A 6 -1.30 10.84 -21.18
C HIS A 6 -1.76 9.43 -20.92
N PHE A 7 -1.22 8.81 -19.87
CA PHE A 7 -1.59 7.48 -19.41
C PHE A 7 -3.09 7.29 -19.65
N SER A 8 -3.43 6.37 -20.55
CA SER A 8 -4.71 6.31 -21.28
C SER A 8 -5.96 6.33 -20.37
N SER A 9 -5.79 6.07 -19.08
CA SER A 9 -6.78 6.41 -18.06
C SER A 9 -6.11 6.69 -16.72
N LYS A 10 -6.66 7.63 -15.94
CA LYS A 10 -6.29 7.85 -14.52
C LYS A 10 -6.37 6.55 -13.72
N ILE A 11 -7.30 5.67 -14.12
CA ILE A 11 -7.49 4.34 -13.55
C ILE A 11 -6.27 3.45 -13.80
N GLY A 12 -5.65 3.54 -14.98
CA GLY A 12 -4.43 2.79 -15.31
C GLY A 12 -3.23 3.21 -14.44
N LEU A 13 -3.10 4.51 -14.14
CA LEU A 13 -2.08 5.01 -13.22
C LEU A 13 -2.31 4.53 -11.80
N ILE A 14 -3.56 4.63 -11.31
CA ILE A 14 -3.92 4.18 -9.97
C ILE A 14 -3.68 2.68 -9.82
N LEU A 15 -4.01 1.89 -10.84
CA LEU A 15 -3.82 0.44 -10.82
C LEU A 15 -2.33 0.04 -10.88
N ALA A 16 -1.53 0.73 -11.71
CA ALA A 16 -0.09 0.50 -11.77
C ALA A 16 0.60 0.87 -10.43
N ALA A 17 0.22 2.00 -9.84
CA ALA A 17 0.72 2.42 -8.53
C ALA A 17 0.26 1.46 -7.41
N ALA A 18 -1.00 1.04 -7.42
CA ALA A 18 -1.53 0.06 -6.46
C ALA A 18 -0.83 -1.30 -6.58
N GLY A 19 -0.54 -1.75 -7.81
CA GLY A 19 0.24 -2.98 -8.04
C GLY A 19 1.68 -2.88 -7.53
N SER A 20 2.30 -1.70 -7.62
CA SER A 20 3.63 -1.48 -7.03
C SER A 20 3.60 -1.42 -5.49
N ALA A 21 2.51 -0.95 -4.90
CA ALA A 21 2.35 -0.89 -3.45
C ALA A 21 1.98 -2.24 -2.82
N ILE A 22 1.25 -3.09 -3.54
CA ILE A 22 0.77 -4.40 -3.06
C ILE A 22 1.68 -5.50 -3.62
N GLY A 23 2.76 -5.82 -2.91
CA GLY A 23 3.68 -6.88 -3.30
C GLY A 23 3.07 -8.29 -3.21
N LEU A 24 3.57 -9.23 -4.03
CA LEU A 24 3.20 -10.67 -4.05
C LEU A 24 3.15 -11.33 -2.66
N GLY A 25 4.00 -10.88 -1.73
CA GLY A 25 4.04 -11.35 -0.35
C GLY A 25 2.74 -11.12 0.44
N ALA A 26 2.02 -10.03 0.17
CA ALA A 26 0.76 -9.70 0.82
C ALA A 26 -0.40 -10.62 0.39
N ILE A 27 -0.31 -11.21 -0.80
CA ILE A 27 -1.39 -12.02 -1.38
C ILE A 27 -1.28 -13.48 -0.95
N TRP A 28 -0.07 -14.02 -0.77
CA TRP A 28 0.13 -15.46 -0.54
C TRP A 28 0.67 -15.83 0.85
N LYS A 29 1.60 -15.03 1.41
CA LYS A 29 2.16 -15.30 2.74
C LYS A 29 1.16 -14.93 3.85
N PHE A 30 0.40 -13.86 3.63
CA PHE A 30 -0.63 -13.39 4.57
C PHE A 30 -1.71 -14.43 4.86
N PRO A 31 -2.42 -15.01 3.86
CA PRO A 31 -3.46 -16.00 4.14
C PRO A 31 -2.89 -17.29 4.75
N TYR A 32 -1.66 -17.69 4.39
CA TYR A 32 -1.02 -18.87 4.96
C TYR A 32 -0.69 -18.68 6.45
N ILE A 33 -0.08 -17.55 6.82
CA ILE A 33 0.24 -17.22 8.21
C ILE A 33 -1.05 -17.01 9.01
N ALA A 34 -2.06 -16.33 8.43
CA ALA A 34 -3.35 -16.14 9.05
C ALA A 34 -4.07 -17.47 9.32
N GLY A 35 -4.14 -18.36 8.34
CA GLY A 35 -4.77 -19.68 8.50
C GLY A 35 -4.11 -20.55 9.56
N THR A 36 -2.77 -20.48 9.68
CA THR A 36 -2.01 -21.35 10.60
C THR A 36 -1.95 -20.82 12.04
N ASN A 37 -2.06 -19.50 12.25
CA ASN A 37 -1.87 -18.84 13.56
C ASN A 37 -3.18 -18.37 14.23
N GLY A 38 -4.32 -19.00 13.93
CA GLY A 38 -5.60 -18.66 14.57
C GLY A 38 -6.64 -17.98 13.67
N GLY A 39 -6.47 -18.05 12.34
CA GLY A 39 -7.47 -17.68 11.35
C GLY A 39 -7.91 -16.21 11.44
N SER A 40 -9.17 -16.01 11.79
CA SER A 40 -9.84 -14.69 11.84
C SER A 40 -9.30 -13.76 12.93
N VAL A 41 -8.84 -14.29 14.07
CA VAL A 41 -8.28 -13.47 15.16
C VAL A 41 -6.97 -12.82 14.71
N PHE A 42 -6.13 -13.56 13.98
CA PHE A 42 -4.91 -13.02 13.40
C PHE A 42 -5.19 -11.95 12.36
N VAL A 43 -6.20 -12.14 11.51
CA VAL A 43 -6.61 -11.13 10.51
C VAL A 43 -7.09 -9.85 11.18
N ILE A 44 -7.90 -9.94 12.23
CA ILE A 44 -8.39 -8.77 12.98
C ILE A 44 -7.23 -8.02 13.62
N LEU A 45 -6.31 -8.72 14.30
CA LEU A 45 -5.11 -8.12 14.88
C LEU A 45 -4.19 -7.50 13.82
N PHE A 46 -4.05 -8.14 12.67
CA PHE A 46 -3.28 -7.60 11.55
C PHE A 46 -3.88 -6.29 11.01
N ILE A 47 -5.20 -6.24 10.80
CA ILE A 47 -5.89 -5.02 10.36
C ILE A 47 -5.75 -3.93 11.41
N LEU A 48 -5.93 -4.27 12.69
CA LEU A 48 -5.80 -3.32 13.78
C LEU A 48 -4.38 -2.75 13.89
N CYS A 49 -3.35 -3.60 13.87
CA CYS A 49 -1.95 -3.18 13.86
C CYS A 49 -1.60 -2.40 12.59
N THR A 50 -2.12 -2.78 11.43
CA THR A 50 -1.89 -2.05 10.17
C THR A 50 -2.55 -0.67 10.20
N LEU A 51 -3.73 -0.52 10.80
CA LEU A 51 -4.34 0.79 11.00
C LEU A 51 -3.58 1.62 12.04
N LEU A 52 -3.14 1.01 13.14
CA LEU A 52 -2.44 1.72 14.21
C LEU A 52 -0.98 2.06 13.89
N ILE A 53 -0.32 1.28 13.04
CA ILE A 53 1.12 1.43 12.73
C ILE A 53 1.30 1.82 11.26
N GLY A 54 0.64 1.14 10.34
CA GLY A 54 0.75 1.41 8.90
C GLY A 54 0.18 2.77 8.50
N LEU A 55 -0.97 3.18 9.05
CA LEU A 55 -1.54 4.50 8.78
C LEU A 55 -0.62 5.65 9.25
N PRO A 56 -0.09 5.68 10.48
CA PRO A 56 0.83 6.74 10.88
C PRO A 56 2.18 6.68 10.15
N ILE A 57 2.69 5.49 9.78
CA ILE A 57 3.88 5.40 8.91
C ILE A 57 3.62 6.06 7.55
N LEU A 58 2.48 5.75 6.92
CA LEU A 58 2.12 6.33 5.62
C LEU A 58 1.98 7.85 5.71
N LEU A 59 1.37 8.35 6.78
CA LEU A 59 1.25 9.79 7.02
C LEU A 59 2.62 10.43 7.28
N ALA A 60 3.50 9.76 8.02
CA ALA A 60 4.86 10.24 8.28
C ALA A 60 5.69 10.32 7.00
N GLU A 61 5.67 9.27 6.16
CA GLU A 61 6.33 9.28 4.85
C GLU A 61 5.77 10.38 3.95
N PHE A 62 4.45 10.56 3.94
CA PHE A 62 3.83 11.64 3.17
C PHE A 62 4.30 13.01 3.63
N ILE A 63 4.39 13.26 4.94
CA ILE A 63 4.92 14.53 5.48
C ILE A 63 6.39 14.71 5.07
N ILE A 64 7.21 13.67 5.19
CA ILE A 64 8.63 13.70 4.81
C ILE A 64 8.79 14.01 3.31
N GLU A 65 7.98 13.39 2.45
CA GLU A 65 7.98 13.68 1.01
C GLU A 65 7.61 15.14 0.74
N LYS A 66 6.59 15.69 1.43
CA LYS A 66 6.18 17.09 1.26
C LYS A 66 7.30 18.05 1.64
N VAL A 67 8.01 17.77 2.72
CA VAL A 67 9.17 18.57 3.14
C VAL A 67 10.32 18.45 2.14
N LYS A 68 10.56 17.24 1.61
CA LYS A 68 11.61 16.99 0.60
C LYS A 68 11.35 17.71 -0.73
N GLN A 69 10.09 17.94 -1.11
CA GLN A 69 9.73 18.66 -2.35
C GLN A 69 9.92 20.18 -2.27
N MET A 70 10.10 20.75 -1.06
CA MET A 70 10.31 22.19 -0.86
C MET A 70 11.78 22.61 -0.86
N GLN A 71 12.73 21.67 -1.06
CA GLN A 71 14.17 21.91 -1.11
C GLN A 71 14.71 21.59 -2.51
#